data_AF-A0A2V4CUD2-F1
#
_entry.id   AF-A0A2V4CUD2-F1
#
_cell.length_a   1.000
_cell.length_b   1.000
_cell.length_c   1.000
_cell.angle_alpha   90.00
_cell.angle_beta   90.00
_cell.angle_gamma   90.00
#
_symmetry.space_group_name_H-M   'P 1'
#
loop_
_entity.id
_entity.type
_entity.pdbx_description
1 polymer ?
#
loop_
_entity_poly.entity_id
_entity_poly.type
_entity_poly.pdbx_seq_one_letter_code
_entity_poly.pdbx_strand_id
1 'polypeptide(L)'
;ALSEDGSAKTMVPLGAGVQLVVVRPEDGGVVMDIGSGVQAERSITEAITMLEKRSEDIEQLVATLQSEFDETEGQVAELAQTFNQGVAQLQAVANQDESDEEVEDKSSLAKKKRRRSIGGELTLDD
;
A
#
# COMPACT_ATOMS: atom_id res chain seq x y z
N ALA A 1 -49.39 20.21 21.60
CA ALA A 1 -48.32 21.22 21.67
C ALA A 1 -47.22 20.67 22.55
N LEU A 2 -45.98 20.60 22.08
CA LEU A 2 -44.82 20.23 22.90
C LEU A 2 -44.50 21.44 23.80
N SER A 3 -44.50 21.22 25.12
CA SER A 3 -44.58 22.23 26.19
C SER A 3 -43.50 23.33 26.21
N GLU A 4 -43.89 24.43 26.86
CA GLU A 4 -43.32 25.79 26.98
C GLU A 4 -42.03 25.97 27.80
N ASP A 5 -41.32 24.89 28.14
CA ASP A 5 -40.07 25.01 28.89
C ASP A 5 -38.90 25.20 27.92
N GLY A 6 -38.23 26.35 27.97
CA GLY A 6 -37.15 26.82 27.08
C GLY A 6 -35.87 25.96 27.02
N SER A 7 -35.95 24.70 27.46
CA SER A 7 -34.89 23.71 27.30
C SER A 7 -34.87 23.17 25.86
N ALA A 8 -33.68 23.10 25.26
CA ALA A 8 -33.51 22.58 23.91
C ALA A 8 -33.90 21.08 23.87
N LYS A 9 -34.92 20.75 23.09
CA LYS A 9 -35.39 19.38 22.85
C LYS A 9 -34.72 18.83 21.59
N THR A 10 -34.15 17.64 21.69
CA THR A 10 -33.52 16.90 20.58
C THR A 10 -34.33 15.66 20.26
N MET A 11 -34.40 15.29 18.98
CA MET A 11 -35.02 14.04 18.52
C MET A 11 -33.95 12.97 18.33
N VAL A 12 -34.07 11.83 19.04
CA VAL A 12 -33.19 10.66 18.89
C VAL A 12 -33.92 9.60 18.05
N PRO A 13 -33.45 9.30 16.83
CA PRO A 13 -34.12 8.31 15.97
C PRO A 13 -33.93 6.89 16.49
N LEU A 14 -35.01 6.10 16.48
CA LEU A 14 -34.99 4.66 16.82
C LEU A 14 -35.14 3.76 15.59
N GLY A 15 -35.46 4.34 14.42
CA GLY A 15 -35.71 3.61 13.17
C GLY A 15 -37.20 3.56 12.80
N ALA A 16 -37.51 3.10 11.58
CA ALA A 16 -38.87 2.94 11.05
C ALA A 16 -39.79 4.17 11.19
N GLY A 17 -39.21 5.38 11.14
CA GLY A 17 -39.95 6.65 11.31
C GLY A 17 -40.27 7.02 12.77
N VAL A 18 -39.79 6.25 13.76
CA VAL A 18 -39.99 6.51 15.19
C VAL A 18 -38.79 7.28 15.77
N GLN A 19 -39.08 8.28 16.59
CA GLN A 19 -38.09 9.15 17.23
C GLN A 19 -38.49 9.47 18.67
N LEU A 20 -37.51 9.56 19.58
CA LEU A 20 -37.70 10.00 20.96
C LEU A 20 -37.42 11.48 21.11
N VAL A 21 -38.31 12.22 21.77
CA VAL A 21 -38.04 13.60 22.20
C VAL A 21 -37.29 13.54 23.53
N VAL A 22 -36.06 14.05 23.57
CA VAL A 22 -35.25 14.11 24.79
C VAL A 22 -34.82 15.55 25.08
N VAL A 23 -34.71 15.87 26.38
CA VAL A 23 -34.14 17.15 26.84
C VAL A 23 -32.69 16.90 27.20
N ARG A 24 -31.78 17.72 26.67
CA ARG A 24 -30.36 17.63 26.99
C ARG A 24 -30.05 18.55 28.19
N PRO A 25 -29.32 18.06 29.22
CA PRO A 25 -28.79 18.93 30.27
C PRO A 25 -27.73 19.90 29.71
N GLU A 26 -27.75 21.16 30.15
CA GLU A 26 -26.83 22.21 29.67
C GLU A 26 -25.37 21.95 30.06
N ASP A 27 -25.15 21.29 31.20
CA ASP A 27 -23.86 20.89 31.76
C ASP A 27 -23.46 19.45 31.37
N GLY A 28 -24.22 18.81 30.48
CA GLY A 28 -24.00 17.42 30.09
C GLY A 28 -22.69 17.20 29.32
N GLY A 29 -21.92 16.20 29.76
CA GLY A 29 -20.73 15.71 29.08
C GLY A 29 -21.02 14.86 27.84
N VAL A 30 -19.96 14.37 27.23
CA VAL A 30 -19.97 13.41 26.12
C VAL A 30 -19.11 12.22 26.51
N VAL A 31 -19.61 11.01 26.26
CA VAL A 31 -18.82 9.78 26.44
C VAL A 31 -18.11 9.47 25.12
N MET A 32 -16.80 9.31 25.16
CA MET A 32 -15.99 9.00 23.98
C MET A 32 -14.99 7.87 24.26
N ASP A 33 -14.67 7.10 23.22
CA ASP A 33 -13.62 6.07 23.27
C ASP A 33 -12.25 6.73 23.14
N ILE A 34 -11.43 6.52 24.16
CA ILE A 34 -10.05 7.04 24.22
C ILE A 34 -9.03 6.03 23.69
N GLY A 35 -9.45 4.79 23.40
CA GLY A 35 -8.62 3.69 22.90
C GLY A 35 -8.70 2.45 23.79
N SER A 36 -8.33 1.29 23.23
CA SER A 36 -8.29 0.01 23.94
C SER A 36 -9.63 -0.41 24.58
N GLY A 37 -10.75 0.08 24.02
CA GLY A 37 -12.09 -0.18 24.55
C GLY A 37 -12.43 0.61 25.81
N VAL A 38 -11.62 1.62 26.17
CA VAL A 38 -11.86 2.46 27.35
C VAL A 38 -12.70 3.66 26.96
N GLN A 39 -13.84 3.82 27.63
CA GLN A 39 -14.73 4.96 27.45
C GLN A 39 -14.57 5.95 28.61
N ALA A 40 -14.52 7.24 28.30
CA ALA A 40 -14.44 8.31 29.28
C ALA A 40 -15.49 9.37 29.00
N GLU A 41 -16.12 9.88 30.06
CA GLU A 41 -16.94 11.08 30.00
C GLU A 41 -16.03 12.32 30.00
N ARG A 42 -16.28 13.25 29.08
CA ARG A 42 -15.52 14.48 28.88
C ARG A 42 -16.46 15.66 28.70
N SER A 43 -15.96 16.85 28.99
CA SER A 43 -16.68 18.06 28.62
C SER A 43 -16.76 18.19 27.09
N ILE A 44 -17.76 18.90 26.58
CA ILE A 44 -17.94 19.10 25.14
C ILE A 44 -16.69 19.77 24.54
N THR A 45 -16.17 20.81 25.19
CA THR A 45 -15.00 21.56 24.72
C THR A 45 -13.76 20.67 24.63
N GLU A 46 -13.50 19.86 25.66
CA GLU A 46 -12.37 18.93 25.66
C GLU A 46 -12.51 17.85 24.58
N ALA A 47 -13.73 17.32 24.41
CA ALA A 47 -14.01 16.33 23.36
C ALA A 47 -13.77 16.91 21.96
N ILE A 48 -14.15 18.17 21.71
CA ILE A 48 -13.87 18.87 20.46
C ILE A 48 -12.37 18.97 20.23
N THR A 49 -11.60 19.47 21.20
CA THR A 49 -10.14 19.59 21.07
C THR A 49 -9.46 18.23 20.84
N MET A 50 -9.94 17.16 21.49
CA MET A 50 -9.45 15.81 21.26
C MET A 50 -9.72 15.31 19.83
N LEU A 51 -10.91 15.61 19.29
CA LEU A 51 -11.28 15.23 17.93
C LEU A 51 -10.49 16.02 16.88
N GLU A 52 -10.29 17.31 17.10
CA GLU A 52 -9.45 18.17 16.24
C GLU A 52 -8.02 17.63 16.18
N LYS A 53 -7.42 17.31 17.33
CA LYS A 53 -6.09 16.70 17.39
C LYS A 53 -6.04 15.37 16.65
N ARG A 54 -7.03 14.49 16.83
CA ARG A 54 -7.10 13.22 16.09
C ARG A 54 -7.19 13.43 14.59
N SER A 55 -7.93 14.45 14.13
CA SER A 55 -8.01 14.79 12.70
C SER A 55 -6.64 15.19 12.17
N GLU A 56 -5.93 16.08 12.88
CA GLU A 56 -4.58 16.51 12.51
C GLU A 56 -3.59 15.34 12.49
N ASP A 57 -3.62 14.47 13.51
CA ASP A 57 -2.77 13.28 13.58
C ASP A 57 -3.01 12.34 12.38
N ILE A 58 -4.28 12.17 11.97
CA ILE A 58 -4.64 11.35 10.79
C ILE A 58 -4.12 11.99 9.50
N GLU A 59 -4.28 13.30 9.34
CA GLU A 59 -3.79 14.01 8.15
C GLU A 59 -2.27 13.90 8.01
N GLN A 60 -1.53 14.06 9.11
CA GLN A 60 -0.07 13.89 9.13
C GLN A 60 0.33 12.45 8.80
N LEU A 61 -0.40 11.47 9.34
CA LEU A 61 -0.13 10.05 9.05
C LEU A 61 -0.35 9.73 7.57
N VAL A 62 -1.44 10.23 6.97
CA VAL A 62 -1.72 10.05 5.54
C VAL A 62 -0.61 10.67 4.69
N ALA A 63 -0.18 11.89 5.01
CA ALA A 63 0.91 12.55 4.29
C ALA A 63 2.22 11.77 4.39
N THR A 64 2.53 11.22 5.57
CA THR A 64 3.74 10.40 5.78
C THR A 64 3.68 9.12 4.94
N LEU A 65 2.55 8.40 4.97
CA LEU A 65 2.37 7.18 4.19
C LEU A 65 2.44 7.43 2.68
N GLN A 66 1.94 8.58 2.20
CA GLN A 66 2.07 8.97 0.80
C GLN A 66 3.54 9.21 0.43
N SER A 67 4.29 9.93 1.26
CA SER A 67 5.72 10.15 1.03
C SER A 67 6.51 8.85 1.01
N GLU A 68 6.25 7.94 1.95
CA GLU A 68 6.90 6.63 2.02
C GLU A 68 6.57 5.76 0.80
N PHE A 69 5.32 5.85 0.32
CA PHE A 69 4.89 5.18 -0.90
C PHE A 69 5.64 5.70 -2.13
N ASP A 70 5.67 7.02 -2.32
CA ASP A 70 6.33 7.65 -3.47
C ASP A 70 7.85 7.35 -3.48
N GLU A 71 8.49 7.36 -2.30
CA GLU A 71 9.90 6.99 -2.17
C GLU A 71 10.13 5.52 -2.55
N THR A 72 9.28 4.62 -2.05
CA THR A 72 9.39 3.18 -2.36
C THR A 72 9.17 2.92 -3.85
N GLU A 73 8.19 3.58 -4.47
CA GLU A 73 7.95 3.48 -5.92
C GLU A 73 9.18 3.95 -6.72
N GLY A 74 9.77 5.08 -6.33
CA GLY A 74 10.99 5.60 -6.95
C GLY A 74 12.17 4.62 -6.87
N GLN A 75 12.40 4.01 -5.70
CA GLN A 75 13.45 3.01 -5.50
C GLN A 75 13.23 1.76 -6.38
N VAL A 76 11.99 1.29 -6.51
CA VAL A 76 11.66 0.15 -7.38
C VAL A 76 11.91 0.49 -8.85
N ALA A 77 11.53 1.69 -9.29
CA ALA A 77 11.78 2.15 -10.66
C ALA A 77 13.28 2.23 -10.98
N GLU A 78 14.09 2.79 -10.07
CA GLU A 78 15.54 2.85 -10.21
C GLU A 78 16.17 1.46 -10.27
N LEU A 79 15.74 0.54 -9.41
CA LEU A 79 16.24 -0.83 -9.41
C LEU A 79 15.88 -1.57 -10.71
N ALA A 80 14.68 -1.36 -11.24
CA ALA A 80 14.29 -1.93 -12.53
C ALA A 80 15.11 -1.36 -13.68
N GLN A 81 15.40 -0.05 -13.67
CA GLN A 81 16.24 0.59 -14.68
C GLN A 81 17.67 0.06 -14.64
N THR A 82 18.29 0.00 -13.46
CA THR A 82 19.66 -0.52 -13.28
C THR A 82 19.76 -2.00 -13.66
N PHE A 83 18.74 -2.81 -13.32
CA PHE A 83 18.67 -4.20 -13.77
C PHE A 83 18.65 -4.32 -15.30
N ASN A 84 17.76 -3.58 -15.97
CA ASN A 84 17.66 -3.60 -17.43
C ASN A 84 18.95 -3.13 -18.11
N GLN A 85 19.60 -2.09 -17.57
CA GLN A 85 20.90 -1.62 -18.06
C GLN A 85 22.00 -2.68 -17.87
N GLY A 86 22.04 -3.35 -16.71
CA GLY A 86 22.99 -4.44 -16.44
C GLY A 86 22.82 -5.61 -17.40
N VAL A 87 21.58 -6.04 -17.67
CA VAL A 87 21.29 -7.09 -18.66
C VAL A 87 21.74 -6.68 -20.07
N ALA A 88 21.46 -5.44 -20.49
CA ALA A 88 21.88 -4.95 -21.79
C ALA A 88 23.42 -4.92 -21.95
N GLN A 89 24.16 -4.53 -20.91
CA GLN A 89 25.61 -4.55 -20.91
C GLN A 89 26.17 -5.97 -21.01
N LEU A 90 25.62 -6.92 -20.26
CA LEU A 90 26.02 -8.34 -20.32
C LEU A 90 25.76 -8.95 -21.70
N GLN A 91 24.63 -8.62 -22.34
CA GLN A 91 24.32 -9.06 -23.70
C GLN A 91 25.27 -8.43 -24.74
N ALA A 92 25.65 -7.16 -24.58
CA ALA A 92 26.59 -6.50 -25.47
C ALA A 92 27.99 -7.13 -25.40
N VAL A 93 28.45 -7.54 -24.21
CA VAL A 93 29.72 -8.27 -24.04
C VAL A 93 29.64 -9.65 -24.67
N ALA A 94 28.55 -10.40 -24.44
CA ALA A 94 28.37 -11.72 -25.04
C ALA A 94 28.34 -11.71 -26.58
N ASN A 95 27.79 -10.66 -27.19
CA ASN A 95 27.76 -10.51 -28.65
C ASN A 95 29.09 -10.01 -29.26
N GLN A 96 30.01 -9.43 -28.47
CA GLN A 96 31.34 -9.03 -28.94
C GLN A 96 32.30 -10.23 -29.01
N ASP A 97 32.21 -11.17 -28.07
CA ASP A 97 33.02 -12.40 -28.08
C ASP A 97 32.71 -13.32 -29.28
N GLU A 98 31.50 -13.27 -29.86
CA GLU A 98 31.18 -14.04 -31.09
C GLU A 98 31.70 -13.40 -32.38
N SER A 99 32.13 -12.12 -32.34
CA SER A 99 32.59 -11.39 -33.54
C SER A 99 34.11 -11.42 -33.77
N ASP A 100 34.91 -11.87 -32.80
CA ASP A 100 36.37 -11.98 -32.93
C ASP A 100 36.87 -13.37 -33.38
N GLU A 101 35.99 -14.39 -33.49
CA GLU A 101 36.39 -15.72 -33.98
C GLU A 101 36.18 -15.97 -35.49
N GLU A 102 35.60 -15.02 -36.25
CA GLU A 102 35.42 -15.16 -37.70
C GLU A 102 36.43 -14.36 -38.54
N VAL A 103 37.73 -14.58 -38.33
CA VAL A 103 38.75 -14.24 -39.36
C VAL A 103 39.59 -15.46 -39.70
N GLU A 104 39.13 -16.16 -40.74
CA GLU A 104 39.87 -17.02 -41.66
C GLU A 104 40.94 -17.98 -41.10
N ASP A 105 40.55 -19.24 -40.89
CA ASP A 105 41.43 -20.36 -41.24
C ASP A 105 40.71 -21.31 -42.21
N LYS A 106 40.78 -20.95 -43.50
CA LYS A 106 40.48 -21.88 -44.59
C LYS A 106 41.65 -22.85 -44.75
N SER A 107 41.70 -23.90 -43.94
CA SER A 107 42.58 -25.04 -44.23
C SER A 107 42.01 -26.41 -43.82
N SER A 108 41.20 -26.96 -44.74
CA SER A 108 41.27 -28.37 -45.18
C SER A 108 40.77 -29.53 -44.29
N LEU A 109 40.02 -30.43 -44.97
CA LEU A 109 39.94 -31.89 -44.77
C LEU A 109 38.96 -32.48 -43.73
N ALA A 110 37.71 -32.65 -44.18
CA ALA A 110 36.93 -33.91 -44.25
C ALA A 110 36.97 -35.00 -43.13
N LYS A 111 35.73 -35.39 -42.73
CA LYS A 111 35.22 -36.65 -42.08
C LYS A 111 35.27 -36.65 -40.53
N LYS A 112 34.26 -37.12 -39.77
CA LYS A 112 33.28 -38.20 -39.99
C LYS A 112 32.14 -38.13 -38.92
N LYS A 113 30.90 -38.48 -39.29
CA LYS A 113 29.73 -38.63 -38.38
C LYS A 113 29.91 -39.78 -37.37
N ARG A 114 29.32 -39.65 -36.16
CA ARG A 114 28.57 -40.74 -35.48
C ARG A 114 27.55 -40.21 -34.45
N ARG A 115 26.26 -40.52 -34.69
CA ARG A 115 25.10 -40.28 -33.81
C ARG A 115 25.12 -41.24 -32.61
N ARG A 116 24.67 -40.80 -31.43
CA ARG A 116 23.89 -41.62 -30.48
C ARG A 116 22.87 -40.75 -29.74
N SER A 117 21.62 -41.19 -29.82
CA SER A 117 20.41 -40.68 -29.18
C SER A 117 20.30 -41.11 -27.72
N ILE A 118 19.94 -40.18 -26.85
CA ILE A 118 19.24 -40.41 -25.56
C ILE A 118 18.70 -39.02 -25.18
N GLY A 119 17.40 -38.74 -25.12
CA GLY A 119 16.32 -39.55 -24.56
C GLY A 119 16.30 -39.32 -23.06
N GLY A 120 15.60 -38.29 -22.60
CA GLY A 120 15.46 -37.98 -21.17
C GLY A 120 15.00 -36.55 -20.92
N GLU A 121 13.70 -36.32 -21.10
CA GLU A 121 12.99 -35.11 -20.67
C GLU A 121 13.14 -34.99 -19.14
N LEU A 122 13.85 -33.97 -18.67
CA LEU A 122 13.96 -33.67 -17.24
C LEU A 122 12.76 -32.79 -16.87
N THR A 123 11.64 -33.42 -16.53
CA THR A 123 10.52 -32.73 -15.87
C THR A 123 10.94 -32.38 -14.45
N LEU A 124 10.72 -31.12 -14.09
CA LEU A 124 11.24 -30.47 -12.89
C LEU A 124 10.12 -30.43 -11.83
N ASP A 125 9.94 -31.55 -11.13
CA ASP A 125 9.12 -31.64 -9.92
C ASP A 125 10.00 -32.18 -8.78
N ASP A 126 10.54 -31.26 -7.98
CA ASP A 126 10.83 -31.43 -6.55
C ASP A 126 10.78 -30.04 -5.87
#